data_AF-A0A2V1D5U4-F1
#
_entry.id   AF-A0A2V1D5U4-F1
#
_cell.length_a   1.000
_cell.length_b   1.000
_cell.length_c   1.000
_cell.angle_alpha   90.00
_cell.angle_beta   90.00
_cell.angle_gamma   90.00
#
_symmetry.space_group_name_H-M   'P 1'
#
loop_
_entity.id
_entity.type
_entity.pdbx_description
1 polymer ?
#
loop_
_entity_poly.entity_id
_entity_poly.type
_entity_poly.pdbx_seq_one_letter_code
_entity_poly.pdbx_strand_id
1 'polypeptide(L)'
;MNDAPPLTPIRPRPQSHATTPTTTVAPTASASHPPFRFFDLPRELRDRIYTYALVSAFPFWWPSATSPPHNVALDLLRVSRRMHHEAAPILYTQNKFLFTHPSDCNMFRIIASSHSEHITTVYLRIREKDMNLWTKYLSSTKEDRSLKFDLPNLKTLWIFLRSGALGGGPGLLGLPGGLAFAAGPVAMAAALAAGAIVPVGGTGPVPIPPLVGAPIPPQVGAGAGAGAGAGGGGGVQQQVQALHNQVNQALAHHQHHQHQHHNQPANPFAPGAAAAAAAVPPPPAPLPNLPPHHHHHQHHQHHHHPQPPLPLTTITPHPNPPANNNNLPWPPPPPPTHTPPPPPPASAQPHHHHPYPLFASFLRWERDLGLDRLSLSLLPETRTASLTDVKIVCIVKLPKLEVERLVETYPDELSVVDRNGDARTRFRRVRGVDVCLEVGGV
;
A
#
# COMPACT_ATOMS: atom_id res chain seq x y z
N MET A 1 -80.26 -64.92 10.15
CA MET A 1 -81.21 -63.89 9.68
C MET A 1 -81.06 -62.67 10.55
N ASN A 2 -81.41 -61.50 9.99
CA ASN A 2 -81.36 -60.14 10.55
C ASN A 2 -80.13 -59.40 10.03
N ASP A 3 -80.04 -59.13 8.73
CA ASP A 3 -80.77 -58.08 7.96
C ASP A 3 -80.53 -56.66 8.47
N ALA A 4 -79.76 -55.93 7.66
CA ALA A 4 -79.36 -54.54 7.85
C ALA A 4 -80.40 -53.56 7.27
N PRO A 5 -80.39 -52.29 7.70
CA PRO A 5 -80.83 -51.19 6.86
C PRO A 5 -79.68 -50.23 6.46
N PRO A 6 -79.91 -49.42 5.40
CA PRO A 6 -78.88 -48.98 4.47
C PRO A 6 -78.27 -47.60 4.77
N LEU A 7 -77.07 -47.41 4.21
CA LEU A 7 -76.31 -46.16 4.17
C LEU A 7 -77.05 -45.06 3.39
N THR A 8 -77.10 -43.86 3.97
CA THR A 8 -77.49 -42.61 3.31
C THR A 8 -76.29 -41.66 3.22
N PRO A 9 -76.28 -40.71 2.26
CA PRO A 9 -75.06 -40.12 1.71
C PRO A 9 -74.50 -38.99 2.58
N ILE A 10 -73.17 -38.94 2.62
CA ILE A 10 -72.34 -37.94 3.29
C ILE A 10 -72.65 -36.53 2.74
N ARG A 11 -73.12 -35.66 3.62
CA ARG A 11 -73.25 -34.21 3.40
C ARG A 11 -71.97 -33.52 3.90
N PRO A 12 -71.26 -32.70 3.10
CA PRO A 12 -70.12 -31.93 3.57
C PRO A 12 -70.58 -30.93 4.64
N ARG A 13 -70.04 -31.06 5.85
CA ARG A 13 -70.28 -30.14 6.97
C ARG A 13 -69.26 -28.99 6.85
N PRO A 14 -69.68 -27.71 6.89
CA PRO A 14 -68.75 -26.59 6.96
C PRO A 14 -67.95 -26.66 8.26
N GLN A 15 -66.62 -26.53 8.15
CA GLN A 15 -65.71 -26.43 9.30
C GLN A 15 -66.10 -25.23 10.15
N SER A 16 -66.83 -25.51 11.22
CA SER A 16 -67.13 -24.55 12.26
C SER A 16 -65.93 -24.53 13.19
N HIS A 17 -65.27 -23.38 13.28
CA HIS A 17 -64.16 -23.12 14.18
C HIS A 17 -64.47 -23.59 15.60
N ALA A 18 -63.77 -24.64 16.03
CA ALA A 18 -63.76 -25.05 17.43
C ALA A 18 -63.01 -23.97 18.22
N THR A 19 -63.77 -23.13 18.89
CA THR A 19 -63.29 -22.22 19.94
C THR A 19 -62.75 -23.08 21.07
N THR A 20 -61.45 -23.36 21.01
CA THR A 20 -60.71 -24.00 22.10
C THR A 20 -60.72 -23.00 23.27
N PRO A 21 -61.03 -23.44 24.50
CA PRO A 21 -60.92 -22.59 25.68
C PRO A 21 -59.48 -22.14 25.79
N THR A 22 -59.26 -20.86 25.46
CA THR A 22 -57.98 -20.19 25.59
C THR A 22 -57.77 -20.04 27.09
N THR A 23 -57.06 -20.99 27.70
CA THR A 23 -56.52 -20.82 29.03
C THR A 23 -55.65 -19.57 28.98
N THR A 24 -56.19 -18.47 29.49
CA THR A 24 -55.50 -17.20 29.70
C THR A 24 -54.45 -17.45 30.78
N VAL A 25 -53.32 -18.02 30.36
CA VAL A 25 -52.08 -17.94 31.13
C VAL A 25 -51.71 -16.48 31.08
N ALA A 26 -51.94 -15.78 32.18
CA ALA A 26 -51.50 -14.40 32.35
C ALA A 26 -50.03 -14.33 31.93
N PRO A 27 -49.64 -13.43 31.01
CA PRO A 27 -48.24 -13.27 30.64
C PRO A 27 -47.52 -12.88 31.93
N THR A 28 -46.80 -13.84 32.51
CA THR A 28 -45.79 -13.57 33.52
C THR A 28 -44.88 -12.55 32.89
N ALA A 29 -44.97 -11.31 33.36
CA ALA A 29 -44.17 -10.19 32.91
C ALA A 29 -42.70 -10.59 33.11
N SER A 30 -42.11 -11.16 32.06
CA SER A 30 -40.70 -11.47 31.97
C SER A 30 -40.02 -10.14 32.19
N ALA A 31 -39.41 -9.97 33.37
CA ALA A 31 -38.69 -8.77 33.75
C ALA A 31 -37.75 -8.41 32.60
N SER A 32 -38.13 -7.41 31.81
CA SER A 32 -37.39 -7.02 30.63
C SER A 32 -36.09 -6.41 31.13
N HIS A 33 -35.02 -7.21 31.09
CA HIS A 33 -33.70 -6.68 31.39
C HIS A 33 -33.47 -5.45 30.49
N PRO A 34 -33.01 -4.33 31.06
CA PRO A 34 -32.76 -3.14 30.26
C PRO A 34 -31.78 -3.51 29.14
N PRO A 35 -31.95 -2.95 27.93
CA PRO A 35 -31.07 -3.26 26.81
C PRO A 35 -29.62 -2.92 27.21
N PHE A 36 -28.72 -3.86 26.92
CA PHE A 36 -27.30 -3.69 27.18
C PHE A 36 -26.75 -2.47 26.43
N ARG A 37 -26.10 -1.55 27.14
CA ARG A 37 -25.45 -0.38 26.56
C ARG A 37 -23.97 -0.65 26.42
N PHE A 38 -23.45 -0.58 25.20
CA PHE A 38 -22.04 -0.82 24.92
C PHE A 38 -21.09 0.06 25.75
N PHE A 39 -21.48 1.31 26.02
CA PHE A 39 -20.66 2.25 26.81
C PHE A 39 -20.73 2.06 28.33
N ASP A 40 -21.59 1.15 28.82
CA ASP A 40 -21.60 0.76 30.23
C ASP A 40 -20.48 -0.26 30.53
N LEU A 41 -19.85 -0.83 29.50
CA LEU A 41 -18.64 -1.64 29.65
C LEU A 41 -17.45 -0.79 30.14
N PRO A 42 -16.55 -1.31 30.99
CA PRO A 42 -15.24 -0.71 31.26
C PRO A 42 -14.43 -0.47 29.97
N ARG A 43 -13.56 0.54 30.00
CA ARG A 43 -12.77 0.97 28.82
C ARG A 43 -11.94 -0.18 28.26
N GLU A 44 -11.38 -1.01 29.12
CA GLU A 44 -10.53 -2.14 28.80
C GLU A 44 -11.27 -3.20 27.98
N LEU A 45 -12.54 -3.46 28.32
CA LEU A 45 -13.36 -4.40 27.56
C LEU A 45 -13.73 -3.83 26.19
N ARG A 46 -14.01 -2.51 26.12
CA ARG A 46 -14.26 -1.85 24.83
C ARG A 46 -13.02 -1.89 23.94
N ASP A 47 -11.83 -1.63 24.47
CA ASP A 47 -10.58 -1.70 23.72
C ASP A 47 -10.28 -3.12 23.22
N ARG A 48 -10.61 -4.16 23.98
CA ARG A 48 -10.53 -5.56 23.51
C ARG A 48 -11.49 -5.83 22.36
N ILE A 49 -12.72 -5.32 22.42
CA ILE A 49 -13.70 -5.44 21.34
C ILE A 49 -13.21 -4.68 20.10
N TYR A 50 -12.69 -3.46 20.27
CA TYR A 50 -12.11 -2.68 19.18
C TYR A 50 -10.91 -3.37 18.54
N THR A 51 -10.03 -3.94 19.37
CA THR A 51 -8.87 -4.71 18.89
C THR A 51 -9.31 -5.89 18.04
N TYR A 52 -10.27 -6.69 18.53
CA TYR A 52 -10.83 -7.81 17.78
C TYR A 52 -11.49 -7.37 16.47
N ALA A 53 -12.19 -6.24 16.49
CA ALA A 53 -12.96 -5.76 15.33
C ALA A 53 -12.10 -5.02 14.28
N LEU A 54 -11.00 -4.38 14.66
CA LEU A 54 -10.27 -3.44 13.82
C LEU A 54 -8.81 -3.84 13.52
N VAL A 55 -8.27 -4.85 14.19
CA VAL A 55 -6.88 -5.28 13.96
C VAL A 55 -6.85 -6.45 13.00
N SER A 56 -6.16 -6.25 11.87
CA SER A 56 -5.93 -7.25 10.85
C SER A 56 -4.56 -7.90 11.04
N ALA A 57 -4.49 -9.21 10.80
CA ALA A 57 -3.23 -9.94 10.75
C ALA A 57 -2.35 -9.51 9.54
N PHE A 58 -2.98 -8.97 8.50
CA PHE A 58 -2.33 -8.60 7.23
C PHE A 58 -2.18 -7.08 7.10
N PRO A 59 -1.12 -6.60 6.43
CA PRO A 59 -0.91 -5.17 6.23
C PRO A 59 -1.95 -4.59 5.27
N PHE A 60 -2.52 -3.43 5.62
CA PHE A 60 -3.43 -2.67 4.76
C PHE A 60 -2.66 -2.11 3.56
N TRP A 61 -2.99 -2.60 2.37
CA TRP A 61 -2.35 -2.15 1.14
C TRP A 61 -3.06 -0.93 0.56
N TRP A 62 -2.37 0.22 0.59
CA TRP A 62 -2.87 1.46 0.02
C TRP A 62 -2.05 1.91 -1.20
N PRO A 63 -2.68 2.42 -2.29
CA PRO A 63 -4.10 2.46 -2.61
C PRO A 63 -4.45 1.24 -3.47
N SER A 64 -4.63 0.05 -2.90
CA SER A 64 -4.94 -1.13 -3.70
C SER A 64 -6.39 -1.55 -3.55
N ALA A 65 -7.13 -1.60 -4.67
CA ALA A 65 -8.45 -2.21 -4.73
C ALA A 65 -8.38 -3.75 -4.60
N THR A 66 -7.20 -4.35 -4.76
CA THR A 66 -6.98 -5.80 -4.70
C THR A 66 -6.39 -6.26 -3.38
N SER A 67 -6.54 -5.47 -2.31
CA SER A 67 -6.10 -5.90 -0.98
C SER A 67 -6.87 -7.16 -0.57
N PRO A 68 -6.21 -8.15 0.06
CA PRO A 68 -6.91 -9.27 0.69
C PRO A 68 -8.02 -8.76 1.62
N PRO A 69 -9.13 -9.51 1.77
CA PRO A 69 -10.19 -9.12 2.69
C PRO A 69 -9.63 -9.11 4.12
N HIS A 70 -9.62 -7.93 4.75
CA HIS A 70 -9.04 -7.75 6.08
C HIS A 70 -9.96 -8.22 7.22
N ASN A 71 -11.22 -8.58 6.93
CA ASN A 71 -12.26 -8.95 7.90
C ASN A 71 -12.37 -7.99 9.09
N VAL A 72 -12.15 -6.69 8.85
CA VAL A 72 -12.27 -5.64 9.86
C VAL A 72 -13.59 -4.90 9.74
N ALA A 73 -14.20 -4.57 10.87
CA ALA A 73 -15.48 -3.88 10.94
C ALA A 73 -15.29 -2.34 10.94
N LEU A 74 -14.81 -1.78 9.82
CA LEU A 74 -14.55 -0.33 9.72
C LEU A 74 -15.79 0.54 9.92
N ASP A 75 -16.99 0.01 9.66
CA ASP A 75 -18.26 0.71 9.90
C ASP A 75 -18.46 1.09 11.37
N LEU A 76 -17.81 0.37 12.30
CA LEU A 76 -17.76 0.71 13.71
C LEU A 76 -17.30 2.16 13.94
N LEU A 77 -16.34 2.64 13.15
CA LEU A 77 -15.81 4.00 13.25
C LEU A 77 -16.82 5.08 12.86
N ARG A 78 -17.95 4.69 12.26
CA ARG A 78 -19.02 5.58 11.80
C ARG A 78 -20.24 5.59 12.72
N VAL A 79 -20.33 4.65 13.67
CA VAL A 79 -21.52 4.48 14.52
C VAL A 79 -21.71 5.66 15.47
N SER A 80 -20.64 6.15 16.12
CA SER A 80 -20.72 7.33 16.99
C SER A 80 -19.37 8.04 17.11
N ARG A 81 -19.37 9.35 17.41
CA ARG A 81 -18.14 10.13 17.62
C ARG A 81 -17.28 9.57 18.76
N ARG A 82 -17.90 9.15 19.86
CA ARG A 82 -17.19 8.55 20.99
C ARG A 82 -16.48 7.26 20.57
N MET A 83 -17.18 6.38 19.86
CA MET A 83 -16.60 5.14 19.34
C MET A 83 -15.47 5.41 18.35
N HIS A 84 -15.63 6.41 17.48
CA HIS A 84 -14.57 6.86 16.58
C HIS A 84 -13.31 7.27 17.35
N HIS A 85 -13.44 8.16 18.35
CA HIS A 85 -12.31 8.63 19.15
C HIS A 85 -11.63 7.51 19.97
N GLU A 86 -12.39 6.55 20.49
CA GLU A 86 -11.80 5.44 21.25
C GLU A 86 -11.14 4.39 20.33
N ALA A 87 -11.72 4.12 19.16
CA ALA A 87 -11.33 2.99 18.31
C ALA A 87 -10.37 3.35 17.17
N ALA A 88 -10.39 4.60 16.65
CA ALA A 88 -9.50 5.00 15.57
C ALA A 88 -8.01 4.88 15.95
N PRO A 89 -7.55 5.32 17.14
CA PRO A 89 -6.14 5.12 17.54
C PRO A 89 -5.72 3.64 17.54
N ILE A 90 -6.62 2.73 17.91
CA ILE A 90 -6.37 1.28 17.87
C ILE A 90 -6.16 0.80 16.43
N LEU A 91 -7.01 1.24 15.50
CA LEU A 91 -6.86 0.94 14.07
C LEU A 91 -5.48 1.37 13.56
N TYR A 92 -5.05 2.60 13.82
CA TYR A 92 -3.79 3.11 13.24
C TYR A 92 -2.53 2.64 13.98
N THR A 93 -2.60 2.43 15.30
CA THR A 93 -1.43 2.02 16.10
C THR A 93 -1.10 0.53 15.92
N GLN A 94 -2.12 -0.34 15.90
CA GLN A 94 -1.89 -1.79 15.95
C GLN A 94 -1.81 -2.46 14.59
N ASN A 95 -2.25 -1.77 13.54
CA ASN A 95 -2.18 -2.30 12.18
C ASN A 95 -0.91 -1.88 11.45
N LYS A 96 -0.65 -2.62 10.37
CA LYS A 96 0.49 -2.39 9.48
C LYS A 96 -0.04 -1.76 8.20
N PHE A 97 0.66 -0.75 7.69
CA PHE A 97 0.26 -0.08 6.44
C PHE A 97 1.32 -0.27 5.37
N LEU A 98 0.90 -0.71 4.18
CA LEU A 98 1.79 -0.96 3.05
C LEU A 98 1.59 0.09 1.97
N PHE A 99 2.69 0.76 1.59
CA PHE A 99 2.73 1.75 0.51
C PHE A 99 3.64 1.29 -0.62
N THR A 100 3.25 1.58 -1.85
CA THR A 100 4.04 1.25 -3.06
C THR A 100 4.75 2.45 -3.66
N HIS A 101 4.25 3.65 -3.41
CA HIS A 101 4.82 4.89 -3.90
C HIS A 101 4.85 5.97 -2.79
N PRO A 102 5.84 6.89 -2.77
CA PRO A 102 5.90 7.94 -1.74
C PRO A 102 4.64 8.82 -1.68
N SER A 103 4.03 9.11 -2.83
CA SER A 103 2.78 9.89 -2.88
C SER A 103 1.61 9.17 -2.20
N ASP A 104 1.63 7.83 -2.17
CA ASP A 104 0.58 7.04 -1.52
C ASP A 104 0.58 7.31 -0.02
N CYS A 105 1.77 7.36 0.60
CA CYS A 105 1.95 7.68 2.01
C CYS A 105 1.48 9.11 2.32
N ASN A 106 1.90 10.08 1.50
CA ASN A 106 1.49 11.48 1.69
C ASN A 106 -0.03 11.67 1.53
N MET A 107 -0.63 11.07 0.49
CA MET A 107 -2.07 11.12 0.27
C MET A 107 -2.84 10.39 1.38
N PHE A 108 -2.31 9.26 1.84
CA PHE A 108 -2.90 8.52 2.95
C PHE A 108 -2.96 9.37 4.21
N ARG A 109 -1.91 10.14 4.52
CA ARG A 109 -1.92 11.09 5.64
C ARG A 109 -3.06 12.09 5.55
N ILE A 110 -3.29 12.66 4.37
CA ILE A 110 -4.36 13.64 4.13
C ILE A 110 -5.73 12.98 4.36
N ILE A 111 -5.93 11.75 3.87
CA ILE A 111 -7.21 11.04 3.94
C ILE A 111 -7.48 10.46 5.35
N ALA A 112 -6.45 9.88 5.96
CA ALA A 112 -6.52 9.28 7.30
C ALA A 112 -6.60 10.32 8.42
N SER A 113 -6.55 11.62 8.10
CA SER A 113 -6.62 12.74 9.04
C SER A 113 -5.49 12.70 10.09
N SER A 114 -5.68 13.40 11.22
CA SER A 114 -4.75 13.44 12.35
C SER A 114 -4.42 12.05 12.93
N HIS A 115 -5.24 11.04 12.67
CA HIS A 115 -5.00 9.69 13.18
C HIS A 115 -3.83 8.97 12.51
N SER A 116 -3.39 9.44 11.34
CA SER A 116 -2.18 8.94 10.68
C SER A 116 -0.91 9.10 11.54
N GLU A 117 -0.90 10.08 12.45
CA GLU A 117 0.18 10.28 13.41
C GLU A 117 0.36 9.09 14.35
N HIS A 118 -0.68 8.27 14.57
CA HIS A 118 -0.62 7.10 15.43
C HIS A 118 -0.01 5.86 14.77
N ILE A 119 0.32 5.93 13.48
CA ILE A 119 0.90 4.80 12.76
C ILE A 119 2.31 4.51 13.27
N THR A 120 2.50 3.29 13.79
CA THR A 120 3.80 2.86 14.31
C THR A 120 4.52 1.85 13.40
N THR A 121 3.82 1.21 12.47
CA THR A 121 4.41 0.17 11.60
C THR A 121 4.06 0.41 10.13
N VAL A 122 5.08 0.61 9.30
CA VAL A 122 4.93 0.81 7.86
C VAL A 122 5.79 -0.13 7.06
N TYR A 123 5.19 -0.65 5.99
CA TYR A 123 5.80 -1.52 5.00
C TYR A 123 5.91 -0.73 3.69
N LEU A 124 7.10 -0.64 3.11
CA LEU A 124 7.34 0.00 1.83
C LEU A 124 7.66 -1.07 0.80
N ARG A 125 6.92 -1.13 -0.28
CA ARG A 125 7.22 -2.03 -1.40
C ARG A 125 7.86 -1.23 -2.52
N ILE A 126 9.19 -1.25 -2.55
CA ILE A 126 9.99 -0.45 -3.46
C ILE A 126 10.37 -1.28 -4.67
N ARG A 127 10.10 -0.77 -5.87
CA ARG A 127 10.67 -1.30 -7.11
C ARG A 127 11.94 -0.54 -7.44
N GLU A 128 12.85 -1.18 -8.15
CA GLU A 128 14.11 -0.56 -8.61
C GLU A 128 13.90 0.80 -9.31
N LYS A 129 12.92 0.90 -10.22
CA LYS A 129 12.58 2.15 -10.92
C LYS A 129 12.11 3.29 -10.00
N ASP A 130 11.54 2.94 -8.84
CA ASP A 130 10.97 3.89 -7.89
C ASP A 130 11.99 4.24 -6.77
N MET A 131 13.17 3.61 -6.78
CA MET A 131 14.21 3.76 -5.76
C MET A 131 14.61 5.23 -5.56
N ASN A 132 14.82 5.97 -6.64
CA ASN A 132 15.22 7.37 -6.57
C ASN A 132 14.17 8.26 -5.90
N LEU A 133 12.88 7.96 -6.07
CA LEU A 133 11.79 8.71 -5.46
C LEU A 133 11.70 8.41 -3.96
N TRP A 134 11.77 7.13 -3.60
CA TRP A 134 11.80 6.71 -2.20
C TRP A 134 13.01 7.26 -1.45
N THR A 135 14.20 7.16 -2.05
CA THR A 135 15.44 7.70 -1.47
C THR A 135 15.30 9.19 -1.14
N LYS A 136 14.74 9.99 -2.06
CA LYS A 136 14.47 11.42 -1.82
C LYS A 136 13.46 11.65 -0.70
N TYR A 137 12.41 10.84 -0.63
CA TYR A 137 11.38 10.97 0.41
C TYR A 137 11.90 10.58 1.80
N LEU A 138 12.64 9.48 1.89
CA LEU A 138 13.22 8.96 3.13
C LEU A 138 14.35 9.85 3.67
N SER A 139 15.12 10.49 2.78
CA SER A 139 16.19 11.43 3.19
C SER A 139 15.71 12.87 3.39
N SER A 140 14.47 13.18 3.02
CA SER A 140 13.95 14.55 3.11
C SER A 140 13.77 14.95 4.57
N THR A 141 14.20 16.15 4.91
CA THR A 141 13.95 16.80 6.21
C THR A 141 12.85 17.84 6.12
N LYS A 142 12.18 17.96 4.97
CA LYS A 142 11.12 18.96 4.77
C LYS A 142 9.83 18.52 5.44
N GLU A 143 9.14 19.47 6.06
CA GLU A 143 7.86 19.24 6.73
C GLU A 143 6.78 18.80 5.72
N ASP A 144 6.78 19.31 4.49
CA ASP A 144 5.75 18.97 3.51
C ASP A 144 5.87 17.55 2.95
N ARG A 145 7.08 16.97 2.97
CA ARG A 145 7.42 15.73 2.27
C ARG A 145 8.58 14.99 2.94
N SER A 146 8.39 14.50 4.15
CA SER A 146 9.35 13.60 4.81
C SER A 146 8.62 12.49 5.55
N LEU A 147 9.26 11.32 5.63
CA LEU A 147 8.73 10.19 6.40
C LEU A 147 8.51 10.59 7.87
N LYS A 148 9.46 11.33 8.45
CA LYS A 148 9.42 11.78 9.85
C LYS A 148 8.26 12.71 10.14
N PHE A 149 7.97 13.66 9.24
CA PHE A 149 6.82 14.54 9.42
C PHE A 149 5.50 13.83 9.13
N ASP A 150 5.49 12.98 8.10
CA ASP A 150 4.27 12.27 7.73
C ASP A 150 3.86 11.22 8.79
N LEU A 151 4.83 10.60 9.47
CA LEU A 151 4.64 9.51 10.42
C LEU A 151 5.54 9.69 11.66
N PRO A 152 5.24 10.67 12.54
CA PRO A 152 6.13 11.05 13.64
C PRO A 152 6.30 9.97 14.73
N ASN A 153 5.33 9.05 14.86
CA ASN A 153 5.38 7.95 15.84
C ASN A 153 5.78 6.61 15.20
N LEU A 154 6.40 6.63 14.01
CA LEU A 154 6.87 5.43 13.36
C LEU A 154 7.92 4.73 14.24
N LYS A 155 7.68 3.45 14.57
CA LYS A 155 8.59 2.62 15.38
C LYS A 155 9.25 1.51 14.57
N THR A 156 8.58 1.03 13.54
CA THR A 156 9.08 -0.08 12.72
C THR A 156 8.84 0.23 11.25
N LEU A 157 9.92 0.18 10.47
CA LEU A 157 9.90 0.38 9.03
C LEU A 157 10.45 -0.86 8.33
N TRP A 158 9.60 -1.52 7.56
CA TRP A 158 10.01 -2.63 6.70
C TRP A 158 10.05 -2.17 5.25
N ILE A 159 11.14 -2.46 4.54
CA ILE A 159 11.30 -2.13 3.14
C ILE A 159 11.50 -3.41 2.34
N PHE A 160 10.53 -3.73 1.49
CA PHE A 160 10.59 -4.84 0.55
C PHE A 160 11.09 -4.31 -0.80
N LEU A 161 12.39 -4.40 -1.01
CA LEU A 161 13.06 -3.93 -2.22
C LEU A 161 13.06 -5.04 -3.26
N ARG A 162 12.30 -4.87 -4.35
CA ARG A 162 12.31 -5.81 -5.47
C ARG A 162 13.39 -5.42 -6.48
N SER A 163 14.39 -6.28 -6.60
CA SER A 163 15.35 -6.22 -7.71
C SER A 163 14.68 -6.67 -9.00
N GLY A 164 15.00 -6.03 -10.13
CA GLY A 164 14.76 -6.63 -11.43
C GLY A 164 15.42 -8.01 -11.54
N ALA A 165 14.95 -8.83 -12.47
CA ALA A 165 15.56 -10.14 -12.73
C ALA A 165 17.04 -9.94 -13.11
N LEU A 166 17.95 -10.53 -12.34
CA LEU A 166 19.42 -10.42 -12.48
C LEU A 166 19.99 -10.94 -13.83
N GLY A 167 19.14 -11.30 -14.78
CA GLY A 167 19.52 -11.83 -16.10
C GLY A 167 18.95 -11.08 -17.30
N GLY A 168 18.24 -9.96 -17.10
CA GLY A 168 17.60 -9.21 -18.20
C GLY A 168 18.49 -8.19 -18.92
N GLY A 169 19.72 -7.98 -18.46
CA GLY A 169 20.69 -7.13 -19.14
C GLY A 169 21.14 -7.76 -20.46
N PRO A 170 20.91 -7.15 -21.63
CA PRO A 170 21.17 -7.75 -22.95
C PRO A 170 22.64 -8.07 -23.30
N GLY A 171 23.57 -8.07 -22.35
CA GLY A 171 25.00 -8.01 -22.67
C GLY A 171 25.98 -8.78 -21.78
N LEU A 172 25.55 -9.54 -20.76
CA LEU A 172 26.52 -10.17 -19.83
C LEU A 172 26.49 -11.69 -19.72
N LEU A 173 25.50 -12.36 -20.33
CA LEU A 173 25.60 -13.79 -20.65
C LEU A 173 25.75 -13.93 -22.16
N GLY A 174 27.00 -13.77 -22.63
CA GLY A 174 27.43 -14.11 -23.98
C GLY A 174 27.39 -15.63 -24.22
N LEU A 175 26.23 -16.25 -24.02
CA LEU A 175 25.92 -17.56 -24.56
C LEU A 175 25.19 -17.34 -25.90
N PRO A 176 25.80 -17.69 -27.03
CA PRO A 176 25.18 -17.56 -28.33
C PRO A 176 24.10 -18.65 -28.48
N GLY A 177 22.83 -18.25 -28.33
CA GLY A 177 21.67 -19.05 -28.74
C GLY A 177 20.70 -19.35 -27.60
N GLY A 178 19.52 -18.70 -27.61
CA GLY A 178 18.44 -19.07 -26.71
C GLY A 178 17.26 -18.10 -26.69
N LEU A 179 16.22 -18.49 -27.41
CA LEU A 179 14.87 -17.93 -27.54
C LEU A 179 14.33 -17.06 -26.37
N ALA A 180 13.88 -15.85 -26.70
CA ALA A 180 13.17 -14.95 -25.80
C ALA A 180 11.73 -15.46 -25.53
N PHE A 181 11.42 -15.79 -24.27
CA PHE A 181 10.05 -16.04 -23.83
C PHE A 181 9.42 -14.72 -23.34
N ALA A 182 8.37 -14.28 -24.03
CA ALA A 182 7.52 -13.17 -23.60
C ALA A 182 6.48 -13.67 -22.59
N ALA A 183 6.67 -13.37 -21.30
CA ALA A 183 5.67 -13.62 -20.26
C ALA A 183 4.95 -12.32 -19.89
N GLY A 184 3.64 -12.28 -20.14
CA GLY A 184 2.73 -11.19 -19.74
C GLY A 184 2.47 -11.14 -18.23
N PRO A 185 1.81 -10.08 -17.73
CA PRO A 185 1.64 -9.84 -16.30
C PRO A 185 0.49 -10.70 -15.73
N VAL A 186 0.81 -11.74 -14.97
CA VAL A 186 -0.15 -12.48 -14.15
C VAL A 186 -0.13 -11.97 -12.71
N ALA A 187 -1.33 -11.83 -12.14
CA ALA A 187 -1.63 -11.31 -10.81
C ALA A 187 -0.83 -11.99 -9.69
N MET A 188 -0.14 -11.18 -8.87
CA MET A 188 0.54 -11.63 -7.65
C MET A 188 0.25 -10.64 -6.51
N ALA A 189 -0.84 -10.89 -5.79
CA ALA A 189 -1.22 -10.16 -4.57
C ALA A 189 -1.17 -11.01 -3.28
N ALA A 190 -0.91 -12.32 -3.35
CA ALA A 190 -1.02 -13.20 -2.17
C ALA A 190 0.32 -13.66 -1.54
N ALA A 191 1.44 -13.64 -2.26
CA ALA A 191 2.68 -14.25 -1.74
C ALA A 191 3.42 -13.41 -0.69
N LEU A 192 3.28 -12.07 -0.67
CA LEU A 192 3.98 -11.20 0.29
C LEU A 192 3.21 -10.96 1.60
N ALA A 193 1.98 -11.44 1.71
CA ALA A 193 1.19 -11.40 2.95
C ALA A 193 1.32 -12.70 3.77
N ALA A 194 1.94 -13.75 3.21
CA ALA A 194 2.13 -15.05 3.86
C ALA A 194 3.47 -15.18 4.62
N GLY A 195 4.30 -14.14 4.64
CA GLY A 195 5.47 -14.05 5.50
C GLY A 195 5.05 -13.87 6.97
N ALA A 196 4.58 -14.95 7.59
CA ALA A 196 4.53 -15.06 9.04
C ALA A 196 5.97 -14.85 9.55
N ILE A 197 6.26 -13.66 10.02
CA ILE A 197 7.49 -13.38 10.77
C ILE A 197 7.34 -14.20 12.05
N VAL A 198 7.99 -15.37 12.09
CA VAL A 198 8.16 -16.14 13.32
C VAL A 198 9.04 -15.30 14.25
N PRO A 199 8.57 -14.92 15.45
CA PRO A 199 9.46 -14.32 16.43
C PRO A 199 10.45 -15.40 16.90
N VAL A 200 11.72 -15.26 16.52
CA VAL A 200 12.81 -16.02 17.12
C VAL A 200 13.03 -15.46 18.53
N GLY A 201 12.47 -16.13 19.52
CA GLY A 201 12.67 -15.85 20.94
C GLY A 201 12.39 -17.11 21.75
N GLY A 202 13.44 -17.86 22.07
CA GLY A 202 13.36 -19.05 22.91
C GLY A 202 13.40 -18.69 24.39
N THR A 203 12.47 -19.26 25.16
CA THR A 203 12.65 -19.80 26.51
C THR A 203 11.41 -20.62 26.90
N GLY A 204 11.57 -21.95 27.03
CA GLY A 204 10.87 -22.87 27.95
C GLY A 204 9.33 -23.04 27.88
N PRO A 205 8.80 -24.28 27.77
CA PRO A 205 7.37 -24.52 27.89
C PRO A 205 6.94 -24.56 29.36
N VAL A 206 5.97 -23.72 29.73
CA VAL A 206 5.17 -23.86 30.95
C VAL A 206 3.83 -24.52 30.57
N PRO A 207 3.41 -25.62 31.21
CA PRO A 207 2.16 -26.28 30.88
C PRO A 207 0.97 -25.55 31.54
N ILE A 208 -0.04 -25.21 30.74
CA ILE A 208 -1.35 -24.72 31.20
C ILE A 208 -2.39 -25.81 30.84
N PRO A 209 -3.32 -26.17 31.75
CA PRO A 209 -4.22 -27.32 31.61
C PRO A 209 -5.37 -27.07 30.59
N PRO A 210 -6.02 -28.15 30.10
CA PRO A 210 -7.01 -28.06 29.04
C PRO A 210 -8.34 -27.46 29.55
N LEU A 211 -8.83 -26.44 28.86
CA LEU A 211 -10.17 -25.91 29.04
C LEU A 211 -11.17 -26.73 28.21
N VAL A 212 -12.24 -27.11 28.89
CA VAL A 212 -13.38 -27.94 28.48
C VAL A 212 -14.08 -27.40 27.22
N GLY A 213 -14.43 -28.33 26.33
CA GLY A 213 -15.00 -28.07 25.01
C GLY A 213 -16.44 -27.55 25.02
N ALA A 214 -16.76 -26.79 23.97
CA ALA A 214 -18.12 -26.43 23.57
C ALA A 214 -18.40 -26.98 22.16
N PRO A 215 -19.64 -27.39 21.86
CA PRO A 215 -19.97 -28.30 20.77
C PRO A 215 -20.13 -27.62 19.40
N ILE A 216 -19.79 -28.38 18.37
CA ILE A 216 -19.91 -28.08 16.94
C ILE A 216 -21.36 -28.34 16.49
N PRO A 217 -22.06 -27.41 15.80
CA PRO A 217 -23.35 -27.71 15.17
C PRO A 217 -23.18 -28.49 13.83
N PRO A 218 -24.15 -29.32 13.46
CA PRO A 218 -24.01 -30.32 12.40
C PRO A 218 -24.01 -29.72 11.00
N GLN A 219 -23.12 -30.22 10.14
CA GLN A 219 -23.17 -30.00 8.70
C GLN A 219 -24.34 -30.74 8.08
N VAL A 220 -25.19 -30.01 7.38
CA VAL A 220 -26.23 -30.54 6.49
C VAL A 220 -25.57 -30.88 5.15
N GLY A 221 -25.62 -32.16 4.79
CA GLY A 221 -25.12 -32.67 3.51
C GLY A 221 -26.05 -32.32 2.35
N ALA A 222 -25.45 -32.01 1.20
CA ALA A 222 -26.16 -31.91 -0.07
C ALA A 222 -25.31 -32.54 -1.19
N GLY A 223 -25.76 -33.71 -1.65
CA GLY A 223 -26.05 -34.02 -3.04
C GLY A 223 -24.97 -33.84 -4.09
N ALA A 224 -24.45 -34.97 -4.56
CA ALA A 224 -23.75 -35.11 -5.83
C ALA A 224 -24.62 -34.72 -7.04
N GLY A 225 -24.02 -34.05 -8.02
CA GLY A 225 -24.61 -33.80 -9.34
C GLY A 225 -23.52 -33.52 -10.36
N ALA A 226 -23.26 -34.50 -11.22
CA ALA A 226 -22.35 -34.40 -12.36
C ALA A 226 -22.95 -33.53 -13.47
N GLY A 227 -22.14 -32.69 -14.11
CA GLY A 227 -22.56 -31.90 -15.28
C GLY A 227 -21.37 -31.19 -15.93
N ALA A 228 -21.01 -31.65 -17.12
CA ALA A 228 -19.99 -31.06 -17.98
C ALA A 228 -20.38 -29.66 -18.47
N GLY A 229 -19.41 -28.75 -18.60
CA GLY A 229 -19.62 -27.43 -19.21
C GLY A 229 -18.30 -26.69 -19.40
N ALA A 230 -17.79 -26.71 -20.63
CA ALA A 230 -16.61 -25.98 -21.07
C ALA A 230 -16.94 -24.53 -21.44
N GLY A 231 -15.99 -23.62 -21.17
CA GLY A 231 -15.83 -22.34 -21.89
C GLY A 231 -16.52 -21.11 -21.29
N GLY A 232 -15.74 -20.09 -20.89
CA GLY A 232 -16.29 -18.75 -20.63
C GLY A 232 -15.55 -17.87 -19.62
N GLY A 233 -14.21 -17.75 -19.68
CA GLY A 233 -13.42 -16.97 -18.71
C GLY A 233 -12.98 -15.56 -19.13
N GLY A 234 -13.50 -15.00 -20.24
CA GLY A 234 -12.97 -13.76 -20.84
C GLY A 234 -13.67 -12.44 -20.46
N GLY A 235 -14.89 -12.48 -19.92
CA GLY A 235 -15.73 -11.28 -19.81
C GLY A 235 -15.33 -10.29 -18.71
N VAL A 236 -14.87 -10.79 -17.55
CA VAL A 236 -14.63 -9.93 -16.38
C VAL A 236 -13.39 -9.04 -16.56
N GLN A 237 -12.35 -9.53 -17.23
CA GLN A 237 -11.15 -8.74 -17.51
C GLN A 237 -11.40 -7.61 -18.52
N GLN A 238 -12.23 -7.86 -19.54
CA GLN A 238 -12.63 -6.83 -20.50
C GLN A 238 -13.49 -5.74 -19.84
N GLN A 239 -14.35 -6.12 -18.89
CA GLN A 239 -15.20 -5.17 -18.18
C GLN A 239 -14.40 -4.26 -17.23
N VAL A 240 -13.38 -4.79 -16.54
CA VAL A 240 -12.48 -3.98 -15.69
C VAL A 240 -11.62 -3.03 -16.53
N GLN A 241 -11.12 -3.47 -17.68
CA GLN A 241 -10.36 -2.62 -18.59
C GLN A 241 -11.22 -1.49 -19.18
N ALA A 242 -12.48 -1.77 -19.52
CA ALA A 242 -13.43 -0.77 -20.02
C ALA A 242 -13.74 0.29 -18.96
N LEU A 243 -13.96 -0.12 -17.69
CA LEU A 243 -14.21 0.81 -16.58
C LEU A 243 -12.99 1.71 -16.31
N HIS A 244 -11.78 1.14 -16.37
CA HIS A 244 -10.54 1.90 -16.19
C HIS A 244 -10.34 2.96 -17.28
N ASN A 245 -10.66 2.63 -18.54
CA ASN A 245 -10.61 3.58 -19.64
C ASN A 245 -11.65 4.70 -19.49
N GLN A 246 -12.84 4.38 -18.98
CA GLN A 246 -13.92 5.36 -18.77
C GLN A 246 -13.57 6.37 -17.67
N VAL A 247 -12.93 5.93 -16.58
CA VAL A 247 -12.46 6.83 -15.51
C VAL A 247 -11.36 7.76 -16.00
N ASN A 248 -10.41 7.27 -16.80
CA ASN A 248 -9.35 8.10 -17.36
C ASN A 248 -9.90 9.15 -18.35
N GLN A 249 -10.93 8.81 -19.14
CA GLN A 249 -11.61 9.78 -20.00
C GLN A 249 -12.36 10.85 -19.20
N ALA A 250 -13.05 10.47 -18.11
CA ALA A 250 -13.73 11.43 -17.24
C ALA A 250 -12.74 12.41 -16.57
N LEU A 251 -11.58 11.92 -16.15
CA LEU A 251 -10.52 12.75 -15.56
C LEU A 251 -9.93 13.74 -16.58
N ALA A 252 -9.73 13.30 -17.83
CA ALA A 252 -9.27 14.18 -18.90
C ALA A 252 -10.29 15.29 -19.23
N HIS A 253 -11.60 14.97 -19.26
CA HIS A 253 -12.65 15.96 -19.46
C HIS A 253 -12.72 16.98 -18.31
N HIS A 254 -12.52 16.55 -17.06
CA HIS A 254 -12.50 17.46 -15.92
C HIS A 254 -11.30 18.43 -15.96
N GLN A 255 -10.12 17.95 -16.36
CA GLN A 255 -8.95 18.81 -16.54
C GLN A 255 -9.13 19.83 -17.68
N HIS A 256 -9.84 19.47 -18.75
CA HIS A 256 -10.13 20.40 -19.85
C HIS A 256 -11.14 21.49 -19.45
N HIS A 257 -12.14 21.16 -18.60
CA HIS A 257 -13.11 22.13 -18.12
C HIS A 257 -12.49 23.17 -17.15
N GLN A 258 -11.52 22.74 -16.34
CA GLN A 258 -10.77 23.65 -15.45
C GLN A 258 -9.98 24.72 -16.22
N HIS A 259 -9.47 24.40 -17.41
CA HIS A 259 -8.73 25.38 -18.23
C HIS A 259 -9.64 26.42 -18.92
N GLN A 260 -10.93 26.12 -19.14
CA GLN A 260 -11.84 27.08 -19.80
C GLN A 260 -12.39 28.15 -18.85
N HIS A 261 -12.45 27.90 -17.54
CA HIS A 261 -12.99 28.88 -16.58
C HIS A 261 -12.00 29.99 -16.16
N HIS A 262 -10.73 29.93 -16.58
CA HIS A 262 -9.73 30.92 -16.16
C HIS A 262 -9.52 32.08 -17.14
N ASN A 263 -10.38 32.23 -18.15
CA ASN A 263 -10.18 33.21 -19.24
C ASN A 263 -11.41 34.09 -19.53
N GLN A 264 -12.12 34.56 -18.49
CA GLN A 264 -13.09 35.65 -18.63
C GLN A 264 -12.48 36.99 -18.18
N PRO A 265 -12.30 37.97 -19.08
CA PRO A 265 -11.90 39.32 -18.68
C PRO A 265 -13.07 40.08 -18.04
N ALA A 266 -12.80 40.68 -16.89
CA ALA A 266 -13.73 41.55 -16.18
C ALA A 266 -13.89 42.89 -16.91
N ASN A 267 -15.12 43.24 -17.29
CA ASN A 267 -15.48 44.56 -17.82
C ASN A 267 -15.78 45.54 -16.66
N PRO A 268 -15.23 46.76 -16.66
CA PRO A 268 -15.59 47.77 -15.68
C PRO A 268 -16.53 48.86 -16.24
N PHE A 269 -17.39 49.36 -15.35
CA PHE A 269 -18.20 50.60 -15.41
C PHE A 269 -19.45 50.71 -16.31
N ALA A 270 -20.62 50.86 -15.66
CA ALA A 270 -21.51 52.02 -15.84
C ALA A 270 -22.51 52.17 -14.63
N PRO A 271 -22.91 53.40 -14.24
CA PRO A 271 -23.74 53.68 -13.07
C PRO A 271 -25.21 54.01 -13.41
N GLY A 272 -26.11 53.90 -12.42
CA GLY A 272 -27.25 54.81 -12.28
C GLY A 272 -28.65 54.22 -12.02
N ALA A 273 -29.31 54.83 -11.01
CA ALA A 273 -30.76 55.06 -10.84
C ALA A 273 -31.65 54.04 -10.08
N ALA A 274 -31.79 54.29 -8.77
CA ALA A 274 -32.99 54.66 -8.00
C ALA A 274 -34.37 53.97 -8.18
N ALA A 275 -34.93 53.60 -7.01
CA ALA A 275 -36.31 53.83 -6.47
C ALA A 275 -36.94 52.53 -5.91
N ALA A 276 -37.08 52.38 -4.59
CA ALA A 276 -38.29 52.65 -3.76
C ALA A 276 -38.67 51.33 -3.04
N ALA A 277 -38.45 51.21 -1.73
CA ALA A 277 -39.39 51.53 -0.64
C ALA A 277 -40.15 50.27 -0.13
N ALA A 278 -39.74 49.74 1.02
CA ALA A 278 -40.62 49.13 2.02
C ALA A 278 -39.87 48.97 3.35
N ALA A 279 -40.48 49.49 4.41
CA ALA A 279 -39.92 49.66 5.75
C ALA A 279 -39.82 48.37 6.55
N VAL A 280 -38.72 48.19 7.29
CA VAL A 280 -38.58 47.23 8.40
C VAL A 280 -37.82 47.95 9.53
N PRO A 281 -38.26 47.88 10.79
CA PRO A 281 -37.64 48.60 11.91
C PRO A 281 -36.26 48.02 12.30
N PRO A 282 -35.34 48.84 12.84
CA PRO A 282 -33.99 48.40 13.20
C PRO A 282 -33.95 47.62 14.52
N PRO A 283 -33.03 46.64 14.67
CA PRO A 283 -32.77 45.96 15.94
C PRO A 283 -31.94 46.81 16.91
N PRO A 284 -31.96 46.51 18.22
CA PRO A 284 -31.32 47.31 19.26
C PRO A 284 -29.79 47.25 19.20
N ALA A 285 -29.15 48.35 19.63
CA ALA A 285 -27.71 48.57 19.62
C ALA A 285 -26.93 47.57 20.50
N PRO A 286 -25.76 47.08 20.04
CA PRO A 286 -24.85 46.30 20.88
C PRO A 286 -24.01 47.20 21.80
N LEU A 287 -23.75 46.69 23.00
CA LEU A 287 -22.89 47.26 24.05
C LEU A 287 -21.44 47.52 23.56
N PRO A 288 -20.72 48.49 24.17
CA PRO A 288 -19.34 48.79 23.81
C PRO A 288 -18.40 47.67 24.28
N ASN A 289 -17.73 47.04 23.31
CA ASN A 289 -16.77 45.98 23.55
C ASN A 289 -15.39 46.58 23.88
N LEU A 290 -14.76 46.08 24.95
CA LEU A 290 -13.40 46.39 25.37
C LEU A 290 -12.36 45.99 24.29
N PRO A 291 -11.22 46.70 24.18
CA PRO A 291 -10.21 46.38 23.17
C PRO A 291 -9.43 45.11 23.53
N PRO A 292 -9.29 44.13 22.63
CA PRO A 292 -8.31 43.07 22.81
C PRO A 292 -6.93 43.52 22.31
N HIS A 293 -5.93 43.25 23.14
CA HIS A 293 -4.51 43.36 22.83
C HIS A 293 -4.16 42.70 21.49
N HIS A 294 -3.56 43.49 20.59
CA HIS A 294 -2.86 43.01 19.40
C HIS A 294 -1.60 42.22 19.81
N HIS A 295 -1.60 40.91 19.59
CA HIS A 295 -0.38 40.13 19.40
C HIS A 295 -0.03 40.12 17.91
N HIS A 296 1.16 40.61 17.60
CA HIS A 296 1.71 40.74 16.27
C HIS A 296 2.07 39.34 15.72
N HIS A 297 1.31 38.85 14.74
CA HIS A 297 1.71 37.73 13.89
C HIS A 297 1.93 38.28 12.47
N GLN A 298 3.19 38.35 12.06
CA GLN A 298 3.58 38.70 10.69
C GLN A 298 3.11 37.60 9.73
N HIS A 299 2.01 37.85 9.02
CA HIS A 299 1.71 37.15 7.78
C HIS A 299 2.60 37.71 6.67
N HIS A 300 3.56 36.93 6.18
CA HIS A 300 4.17 37.19 4.87
C HIS A 300 3.14 36.86 3.78
N GLN A 301 2.46 37.89 3.27
CA GLN A 301 1.76 37.83 2.01
C GLN A 301 2.79 37.90 0.87
N HIS A 302 2.93 36.82 0.11
CA HIS A 302 3.61 36.87 -1.18
C HIS A 302 2.70 37.58 -2.19
N HIS A 303 3.07 38.81 -2.55
CA HIS A 303 2.51 39.51 -3.69
C HIS A 303 2.86 38.75 -4.99
N HIS A 304 1.83 38.29 -5.69
CA HIS A 304 1.94 37.90 -7.10
C HIS A 304 2.00 39.16 -7.95
N HIS A 305 3.18 39.48 -8.49
CA HIS A 305 3.31 40.44 -9.58
C HIS A 305 2.79 39.82 -10.89
N PRO A 306 1.97 40.54 -11.68
CA PRO A 306 1.64 40.12 -13.05
C PRO A 306 2.87 40.29 -13.95
N GLN A 307 3.16 39.26 -14.75
CA GLN A 307 4.18 39.32 -15.81
C GLN A 307 3.75 40.31 -16.92
N PRO A 308 4.69 41.09 -17.50
CA PRO A 308 4.42 41.88 -18.69
C PRO A 308 4.33 40.98 -19.95
N PRO A 309 3.55 41.40 -20.97
CA PRO A 309 3.36 40.63 -22.20
C PRO A 309 4.64 40.62 -23.07
N LEU A 310 4.96 39.45 -23.62
CA LEU A 310 6.05 39.25 -24.57
C LEU A 310 5.69 39.85 -25.95
N PRO A 311 6.65 40.47 -26.66
CA PRO A 311 6.41 41.00 -28.00
C PRO A 311 6.34 39.87 -29.05
N LEU A 312 5.43 40.04 -29.99
CA LEU A 312 5.19 39.20 -31.16
C LEU A 312 6.39 39.30 -32.12
N THR A 313 7.19 38.24 -32.23
CA THR A 313 8.28 38.16 -33.23
C THR A 313 7.76 37.59 -34.55
N THR A 314 7.78 38.48 -35.55
CA THR A 314 7.61 38.26 -36.98
C THR A 314 8.48 37.12 -37.50
N ILE A 315 7.86 36.23 -38.29
CA ILE A 315 8.52 35.16 -39.04
C ILE A 315 9.26 35.78 -40.22
N THR A 316 10.59 35.74 -40.21
CA THR A 316 11.45 36.03 -41.37
C THR A 316 12.03 34.74 -41.95
N PRO A 317 12.15 34.61 -43.28
CA PRO A 317 12.62 33.40 -43.94
C PRO A 317 14.14 33.20 -43.78
N HIS A 318 14.51 31.94 -43.57
CA HIS A 318 15.86 31.40 -43.41
C HIS A 318 16.78 31.71 -44.61
N PRO A 319 17.99 32.28 -44.41
CA PRO A 319 19.06 32.20 -45.39
C PRO A 319 19.95 30.96 -45.13
N ASN A 320 20.54 30.47 -46.23
CA ASN A 320 21.47 29.34 -46.32
C ASN A 320 22.60 29.36 -45.27
N PRO A 321 23.10 28.17 -44.84
CA PRO A 321 24.31 28.08 -44.04
C PRO A 321 25.57 28.37 -44.90
N PRO A 322 26.57 29.10 -44.36
CA PRO A 322 27.83 29.33 -45.04
C PRO A 322 28.72 28.08 -45.00
N ALA A 323 29.42 27.86 -46.10
CA ALA A 323 30.54 26.93 -46.22
C ALA A 323 31.65 27.35 -45.24
N ASN A 324 31.84 26.57 -44.17
CA ASN A 324 32.91 26.80 -43.22
C ASN A 324 34.18 26.08 -43.67
N ASN A 325 35.05 26.89 -44.27
CA ASN A 325 36.43 26.62 -44.57
C ASN A 325 37.23 26.72 -43.26
N ASN A 326 37.60 25.59 -42.65
CA ASN A 326 38.52 25.57 -41.50
C ASN A 326 39.61 24.51 -41.69
N ASN A 327 40.65 24.97 -42.38
CA ASN A 327 41.91 24.31 -42.64
C ASN A 327 42.83 24.49 -41.42
N LEU A 328 42.59 23.74 -40.34
CA LEU A 328 43.51 23.70 -39.20
C LEU A 328 44.59 22.62 -39.43
N PRO A 329 45.87 22.93 -39.21
CA PRO A 329 46.95 21.95 -39.33
C PRO A 329 46.78 20.85 -38.28
N TRP A 330 46.91 19.60 -38.75
CA TRP A 330 46.88 18.40 -37.93
C TRP A 330 47.96 18.46 -36.83
N PRO A 331 47.65 18.04 -35.60
CA PRO A 331 48.66 17.92 -34.55
C PRO A 331 49.74 16.92 -34.96
N PRO A 332 51.02 17.15 -34.60
CA PRO A 332 52.11 16.25 -34.92
C PRO A 332 51.89 14.88 -34.26
N PRO A 333 52.38 13.79 -34.90
CA PRO A 333 52.25 12.44 -34.37
C PRO A 333 52.95 12.33 -33.00
N PRO A 334 52.38 11.56 -32.05
CA PRO A 334 53.02 11.32 -30.77
C PRO A 334 54.38 10.64 -30.97
N PRO A 335 55.38 10.94 -30.11
CA PRO A 335 56.70 10.32 -30.18
C PRO A 335 56.57 8.79 -30.03
N PRO A 336 57.46 8.00 -30.67
CA PRO A 336 57.46 6.55 -30.57
C PRO A 336 57.57 6.16 -29.10
N THR A 337 56.49 5.63 -28.54
CA THR A 337 56.49 5.01 -27.22
C THR A 337 57.43 3.83 -27.28
N HIS A 338 58.57 3.94 -26.60
CA HIS A 338 59.43 2.81 -26.28
C HIS A 338 58.56 1.76 -25.59
N THR A 339 58.29 0.67 -26.30
CA THR A 339 57.68 -0.53 -25.76
C THR A 339 58.60 -1.04 -24.65
N PRO A 340 58.16 -1.05 -23.38
CA PRO A 340 58.93 -1.73 -22.35
C PRO A 340 59.06 -3.21 -22.73
N PRO A 341 60.21 -3.85 -22.44
CA PRO A 341 60.41 -5.26 -22.72
C PRO A 341 59.27 -6.08 -22.11
N PRO A 342 58.82 -7.15 -22.78
CA PRO A 342 57.75 -8.00 -22.29
C PRO A 342 58.09 -8.46 -20.86
N PRO A 343 57.14 -8.34 -19.91
CA PRO A 343 57.37 -8.85 -18.57
C PRO A 343 57.72 -10.35 -18.67
N PRO A 344 58.64 -10.84 -17.83
CA PRO A 344 58.97 -12.26 -17.80
C PRO A 344 57.69 -13.08 -17.64
N PRO A 345 57.60 -14.28 -18.24
CA PRO A 345 56.42 -15.12 -18.16
C PRO A 345 56.07 -15.31 -16.68
N ALA A 346 55.00 -14.65 -16.26
CA ALA A 346 54.48 -14.79 -14.91
C ALA A 346 54.20 -16.27 -14.73
N SER A 347 54.90 -16.86 -13.76
CA SER A 347 54.67 -18.21 -13.28
C SER A 347 53.17 -18.39 -13.13
N ALA A 348 52.60 -19.31 -13.91
CA ALA A 348 51.19 -19.60 -13.98
C ALA A 348 50.66 -19.85 -12.57
N GLN A 349 50.14 -18.80 -11.93
CA GLN A 349 49.43 -18.92 -10.69
C GLN A 349 48.17 -19.74 -11.03
N PRO A 350 47.92 -20.86 -10.32
CA PRO A 350 46.73 -21.64 -10.54
C PRO A 350 45.53 -20.72 -10.27
N HIS A 351 44.88 -20.27 -11.33
CA HIS A 351 43.63 -19.55 -11.23
C HIS A 351 42.65 -20.51 -10.56
N HIS A 352 42.41 -20.28 -9.27
CA HIS A 352 41.28 -20.87 -8.56
C HIS A 352 40.02 -20.34 -9.26
N HIS A 353 39.59 -21.06 -10.29
CA HIS A 353 38.28 -20.91 -10.91
C HIS A 353 37.27 -21.20 -9.81
N HIS A 354 36.80 -20.16 -9.13
CA HIS A 354 35.64 -20.26 -8.27
C HIS A 354 34.49 -20.78 -9.16
N PRO A 355 34.01 -22.02 -8.95
CA PRO A 355 33.27 -22.74 -9.97
C PRO A 355 31.85 -22.20 -10.22
N TYR A 356 31.43 -21.12 -9.55
CA TYR A 356 30.07 -20.58 -9.68
C TYR A 356 30.08 -19.04 -9.76
N PRO A 357 30.16 -18.46 -10.98
CA PRO A 357 30.05 -17.00 -11.18
C PRO A 357 28.71 -16.45 -10.65
N LEU A 358 27.67 -17.29 -10.61
CA LEU A 358 26.38 -16.95 -10.02
C LEU A 358 26.51 -16.56 -8.54
N PHE A 359 27.42 -17.17 -7.78
CA PHE A 359 27.58 -16.87 -6.36
C PHE A 359 28.36 -15.58 -6.10
N ALA A 360 29.40 -15.30 -6.91
CA ALA A 360 30.10 -14.02 -6.83
C ALA A 360 29.15 -12.85 -7.16
N SER A 361 28.24 -13.06 -8.11
CA SER A 361 27.14 -12.13 -8.39
C SER A 361 26.07 -12.11 -7.31
N PHE A 362 25.79 -13.26 -6.67
CA PHE A 362 24.89 -13.37 -5.54
C PHE A 362 25.37 -12.45 -4.42
N LEU A 363 26.55 -12.66 -3.82
CA LEU A 363 27.03 -11.83 -2.71
C LEU A 363 27.27 -10.34 -3.05
N ARG A 364 27.33 -9.99 -4.34
CA ARG A 364 27.42 -8.60 -4.80
C ARG A 364 26.11 -7.82 -4.68
N TRP A 365 24.99 -8.45 -4.34
CA TRP A 365 23.69 -7.79 -4.17
C TRP A 365 23.76 -6.58 -3.21
N GLU A 366 24.69 -6.58 -2.24
CA GLU A 366 24.94 -5.45 -1.34
C GLU A 366 25.36 -4.17 -2.08
N ARG A 367 26.09 -4.29 -3.20
CA ARG A 367 26.60 -3.15 -3.99
C ARG A 367 25.66 -2.73 -5.12
N ASP A 368 24.98 -3.68 -5.74
CA ASP A 368 24.43 -3.46 -7.09
C ASP A 368 22.97 -2.94 -7.12
N LEU A 369 22.24 -2.94 -5.99
CA LEU A 369 20.81 -2.57 -5.95
C LEU A 369 20.52 -1.11 -5.55
N GLY A 370 21.55 -0.26 -5.49
CA GLY A 370 21.42 1.06 -4.86
C GLY A 370 21.12 0.99 -3.35
N LEU A 371 21.30 -0.19 -2.75
CA LEU A 371 21.07 -0.46 -1.33
C LEU A 371 21.92 0.44 -0.46
N ASP A 372 23.18 0.70 -0.85
CA ASP A 372 24.05 1.64 -0.15
C ASP A 372 23.42 3.03 -0.06
N ARG A 373 22.89 3.56 -1.18
CA ARG A 373 22.27 4.88 -1.21
C ARG A 373 20.98 4.93 -0.39
N LEU A 374 20.18 3.86 -0.45
CA LEU A 374 18.96 3.73 0.35
C LEU A 374 19.30 3.68 1.86
N SER A 375 20.27 2.86 2.24
CA SER A 375 20.71 2.69 3.63
C SER A 375 21.31 3.98 4.18
N LEU A 376 22.14 4.68 3.38
CA LEU A 376 22.65 6.01 3.72
C LEU A 376 21.53 7.04 3.91
N SER A 377 20.45 6.95 3.14
CA SER A 377 19.30 7.84 3.25
C SER A 377 18.47 7.59 4.51
N LEU A 378 18.57 6.38 5.08
CA LEU A 378 17.91 5.96 6.32
C LEU A 378 18.79 6.20 7.57
N LEU A 379 20.05 6.61 7.39
CA LEU A 379 20.95 6.93 8.49
C LEU A 379 20.44 8.02 9.44
N PRO A 380 19.86 9.14 8.96
CA PRO A 380 19.33 10.16 9.87
C PRO A 380 18.29 9.56 10.81
N GLU A 381 17.38 8.76 10.27
CA GLU A 381 16.25 8.18 11.00
C GLU A 381 16.69 7.12 12.02
N THR A 382 17.72 6.35 11.69
CA THR A 382 18.29 5.32 12.58
C THR A 382 19.25 5.87 13.64
N ARG A 383 19.80 7.07 13.43
CA ARG A 383 20.73 7.72 14.38
C ARG A 383 20.02 8.65 15.35
N THR A 384 18.95 9.32 14.93
CA THR A 384 18.16 10.12 15.86
C THR A 384 17.52 9.18 16.89
N ALA A 385 17.38 9.64 18.14
CA ALA A 385 16.79 8.86 19.24
C ALA A 385 15.33 8.39 19.00
N SER A 386 14.75 8.72 17.84
CA SER A 386 13.63 7.99 17.27
C SER A 386 14.04 6.53 17.06
N LEU A 387 13.63 5.66 17.98
CA LEU A 387 13.84 4.21 18.03
C LEU A 387 13.25 3.43 16.83
N THR A 388 13.28 3.99 15.62
CA THR A 388 12.71 3.36 14.44
C THR A 388 13.57 2.17 14.03
N ASP A 389 13.07 0.97 14.25
CA ASP A 389 13.67 -0.29 13.79
C ASP A 389 13.45 -0.40 12.27
N VAL A 390 14.53 -0.21 11.50
CA VAL A 390 14.52 -0.25 10.04
C VAL A 390 15.08 -1.57 9.54
N LYS A 391 14.25 -2.28 8.77
CA LYS A 391 14.60 -3.56 8.15
C LYS A 391 14.37 -3.52 6.64
N ILE A 392 15.37 -3.93 5.88
CA ILE A 392 15.30 -4.05 4.42
C ILE A 392 15.34 -5.52 4.04
N VAL A 393 14.35 -5.96 3.26
CA VAL A 393 14.28 -7.27 2.63
C VAL A 393 14.46 -7.07 1.13
N CYS A 394 15.64 -7.41 0.61
CA CYS A 394 15.91 -7.43 -0.82
C CYS A 394 15.28 -8.70 -1.40
N ILE A 395 14.39 -8.59 -2.37
CA ILE A 395 13.68 -9.70 -2.99
C ILE A 395 14.20 -9.90 -4.41
N VAL A 396 14.79 -11.06 -4.65
CA VAL A 396 15.28 -11.52 -5.95
C VAL A 396 14.47 -12.74 -6.37
N LYS A 397 14.12 -12.83 -7.65
CA LYS A 397 13.42 -13.99 -8.20
C LYS A 397 14.37 -14.83 -9.03
N LEU A 398 14.46 -16.12 -8.76
CA LEU A 398 15.28 -17.10 -9.49
C LEU A 398 14.44 -18.34 -9.85
N PRO A 399 14.83 -19.12 -10.87
CA PRO A 399 14.22 -20.43 -11.11
C PRO A 399 14.32 -21.30 -9.87
N LYS A 400 13.26 -22.04 -9.54
CA LYS A 400 13.20 -22.86 -8.31
C LYS A 400 14.41 -23.79 -8.13
N LEU A 401 14.87 -24.44 -9.20
CA LEU A 401 16.06 -25.32 -9.18
C LEU A 401 17.33 -24.58 -8.76
N GLU A 402 17.47 -23.30 -9.11
CA GLU A 402 18.61 -22.49 -8.69
C GLU A 402 18.50 -22.10 -7.21
N VAL A 403 17.29 -21.87 -6.70
CA VAL A 403 17.07 -21.63 -5.26
C VAL A 403 17.42 -22.87 -4.45
N GLU A 404 16.96 -24.05 -4.88
CA GLU A 404 17.28 -25.34 -4.25
C GLU A 404 18.79 -25.57 -4.22
N ARG A 405 19.48 -25.38 -5.36
CA ARG A 405 20.95 -25.46 -5.42
C ARG A 405 21.64 -24.47 -4.49
N LEU A 406 21.17 -23.22 -4.41
CA LEU A 406 21.73 -22.21 -3.52
C LEU A 406 21.59 -22.61 -2.05
N VAL A 407 20.43 -23.15 -1.66
CA VAL A 407 20.20 -23.63 -0.29
C VAL A 407 21.10 -24.82 0.03
N GLU A 408 21.21 -25.81 -0.87
CA GLU A 408 22.08 -26.96 -0.69
C GLU A 408 23.57 -26.58 -0.61
N THR A 409 23.98 -25.58 -1.41
CA THR A 409 25.38 -25.13 -1.45
C THR A 409 25.73 -24.24 -0.24
N TYR A 410 24.78 -23.48 0.30
CA TYR A 410 25.00 -22.50 1.37
C TYR A 410 24.02 -22.63 2.54
N PRO A 411 23.96 -23.80 3.20
CA PRO A 411 22.98 -24.07 4.26
C PRO A 411 23.17 -23.17 5.51
N ASP A 412 24.39 -22.68 5.75
CA ASP A 412 24.70 -21.80 6.89
C ASP A 412 24.27 -20.34 6.66
N GLU A 413 24.06 -19.97 5.40
CA GLU A 413 23.73 -18.60 5.00
C GLU A 413 22.25 -18.45 4.62
N LEU A 414 21.66 -19.47 3.99
CA LEU A 414 20.29 -19.48 3.52
C LEU A 414 19.42 -20.45 4.33
N SER A 415 18.36 -19.92 4.92
CA SER A 415 17.30 -20.72 5.54
C SER A 415 16.08 -20.75 4.62
N VAL A 416 15.55 -21.94 4.35
CA VAL A 416 14.25 -22.11 3.67
C VAL A 416 13.15 -21.53 4.56
N VAL A 417 12.43 -20.54 4.05
CA VAL A 417 11.43 -19.79 4.81
C VAL A 417 10.06 -20.45 4.72
N ASP A 418 9.71 -20.99 3.57
CA ASP A 418 8.36 -21.48 3.32
C ASP A 418 8.31 -22.78 2.50
N ARG A 419 7.09 -23.30 2.34
CA ARG A 419 6.81 -24.50 1.54
C ARG A 419 6.88 -24.24 0.03
N ASN A 420 6.94 -22.97 -0.38
CA ASN A 420 7.01 -22.60 -1.79
C ASN A 420 8.44 -22.70 -2.33
N GLY A 421 9.41 -22.87 -1.43
CA GLY A 421 10.83 -22.96 -1.76
C GLY A 421 11.54 -21.61 -1.71
N ASP A 422 10.95 -20.60 -1.07
CA ASP A 422 11.62 -19.32 -0.86
C ASP A 422 12.69 -19.47 0.22
N ALA A 423 13.86 -18.90 -0.04
CA ALA A 423 15.01 -18.94 0.88
C ALA A 423 15.40 -17.52 1.29
N ARG A 424 15.88 -17.35 2.52
CA ARG A 424 16.29 -16.04 3.03
C ARG A 424 17.59 -16.12 3.80
N THR A 425 18.42 -15.09 3.67
CA THR A 425 19.62 -14.93 4.48
C THR A 425 19.28 -14.44 5.88
N ARG A 426 20.17 -14.66 6.84
CA ARG A 426 20.10 -13.93 8.11
C ARG A 426 20.17 -12.42 7.87
N PHE A 427 19.59 -11.64 8.79
CA PHE A 427 19.77 -10.20 8.78
C PHE A 427 21.22 -9.83 9.11
N ARG A 428 21.77 -8.87 8.37
CA ARG A 428 23.10 -8.32 8.55
C ARG A 428 23.01 -6.79 8.67
N ARG A 429 23.87 -6.20 9.51
CA ARG A 429 23.89 -4.75 9.70
C ARG A 429 24.68 -4.09 8.57
N VAL A 430 24.01 -3.39 7.68
CA VAL A 430 24.61 -2.60 6.59
C VAL A 430 24.38 -1.13 6.88
N ARG A 431 25.45 -0.37 7.11
CA ARG A 431 25.39 1.07 7.45
C ARG A 431 24.41 1.37 8.59
N GLY A 432 24.28 0.50 9.58
CA GLY A 432 23.37 0.71 10.71
C GLY A 432 21.89 0.37 10.42
N VAL A 433 21.59 -0.28 9.29
CA VAL A 433 20.26 -0.81 8.95
C VAL A 433 20.35 -2.33 8.87
N ASP A 434 19.30 -3.05 9.30
CA ASP A 434 19.27 -4.51 9.19
C ASP A 434 18.78 -4.90 7.79
N VAL A 435 19.58 -5.66 7.06
CA VAL A 435 19.28 -6.07 5.68
C VAL A 435 19.32 -7.58 5.55
N CYS A 436 18.35 -8.17 4.86
CA CYS A 436 18.39 -9.57 4.43
C CYS A 436 18.04 -9.70 2.94
N LEU A 437 18.50 -10.77 2.33
CA LEU A 437 18.14 -11.17 0.97
C LEU A 437 17.13 -12.31 1.04
N GLU A 438 16.03 -12.15 0.32
CA GLU A 438 15.01 -13.15 0.06
C GLU A 438 15.09 -13.56 -1.42
N VAL A 439 15.23 -14.85 -1.66
CA VAL A 439 15.32 -15.47 -2.96
C VAL A 439 14.04 -16.26 -3.18
N GLY A 440 13.16 -15.73 -4.02
CA GLY A 440 11.88 -16.34 -4.34
C GLY A 440 11.97 -17.25 -5.57
N GLY A 441 11.46 -18.47 -5.45
CA GLY A 441 11.33 -19.40 -6.58
C GLY A 441 10.19 -18.97 -7.52
N VAL A 442 10.45 -18.86 -8.83
CA VAL A 442 9.40 -18.60 -9.85
C VAL A 442 9.26 -19.69 -10.89
#